data_AF-L7V6V9-F1
#
_entry.id   AF-L7V6V9-F1
#
_cell.length_a   1.000
_cell.length_b   1.000
_cell.length_c   1.000
_cell.angle_alpha   90.00
_cell.angle_beta   90.00
_cell.angle_gamma   90.00
#
_symmetry.space_group_name_H-M   'P 1'
#
loop_
_entity.id
_entity.type
_entity.pdbx_description
1 polymer ?
#
loop_
_entity_poly.entity_id
_entity_poly.type
_entity_poly.pdbx_seq_one_letter_code
_entity_poly.pdbx_strand_id
1 'polypeptide(L)'
;MQIDRGSVEVVYAICSLPFEHARPTAIMTWMRQHWGIENSLHWIRDVTFDEDRQRAHTGNGAQVLATLRNIRMSFVAHKIDRPNMIIEKSDLFVRGMRAARGRLQSRLQVVVVAMLSCATITVVAPDSARADGGFESEGDQSQYDQFYTPPDPLPPGEPGDVIRTEPSRLVLEPSGQLGAIMATGTRIMYRSTDTRGNPIAVTGTYFEPDNPWPGSGPRPLLSYAPGTVGQGDQCALSRVFNQGIHWSPWLDLMVNYEETFVATMVARGFAIVMTDYEGLGTPGTHTYVNRLAEGHAVLDAARAAQRLPGTSLDPHGPVAFWGYSQGGGAAASAAELVSSYAPELDVVGTYAGAPPADLVEMLPYMDGNVLVGAAGYLINGFIYAYPELADAIHERMTPRGEDLLAKTRHQCVQETSFKFMFRHLRGYFTKDLDQLVREEPFKTLFEAQRLGRHQPSAPVLIVNNRYDPLVPWTQASQLGRDWCAQGAQVEFWTNEEPPFLNKASVNHALTFWVDGERALQWVADRFNGLPAAPNCGQF
;
A
#
# COMPACT_ATOMS: atom_id res chain seq x y z
N MET A 1 -29.44 14.67 -43.05
CA MET A 1 -30.36 13.94 -42.17
C MET A 1 -30.05 12.45 -42.35
N GLN A 2 -29.19 11.90 -41.50
CA GLN A 2 -28.72 10.51 -41.55
C GLN A 2 -29.55 9.74 -40.52
N ILE A 3 -30.37 8.80 -40.98
CA ILE A 3 -31.23 7.99 -40.10
C ILE A 3 -30.37 6.86 -39.55
N ASP A 4 -30.12 6.88 -38.24
CA ASP A 4 -29.49 5.77 -37.51
C ASP A 4 -30.39 4.54 -37.64
N ARG A 5 -29.93 3.54 -38.39
CA ARG A 5 -30.58 2.22 -38.45
C ARG A 5 -30.05 1.40 -37.29
N GLY A 6 -30.80 1.32 -36.20
CA GLY A 6 -30.52 0.37 -35.13
C GLY A 6 -30.59 -1.07 -35.68
N SER A 7 -29.53 -1.85 -35.49
CA SER A 7 -29.56 -3.29 -35.69
C SER A 7 -29.99 -3.99 -34.42
N VAL A 8 -30.79 -5.06 -34.55
CA VAL A 8 -31.15 -5.95 -33.43
C VAL A 8 -30.37 -7.23 -33.61
N GLU A 9 -29.57 -7.59 -32.61
CA GLU A 9 -28.86 -8.86 -32.54
C GLU A 9 -29.55 -9.75 -31.49
N VAL A 10 -29.85 -11.01 -31.87
CA VAL A 10 -30.47 -11.99 -30.97
C VAL A 10 -29.42 -13.04 -30.64
N VAL A 11 -29.04 -13.12 -29.37
CA VAL A 11 -28.06 -14.08 -28.85
C VAL A 11 -28.76 -15.08 -27.94
N TYR A 12 -28.52 -16.36 -28.15
CA TYR A 12 -29.03 -17.43 -27.29
C TYR A 12 -27.97 -17.82 -26.27
N ALA A 13 -28.32 -17.80 -24.98
CA ALA A 13 -27.43 -18.18 -23.88
C ALA A 13 -28.00 -19.38 -23.12
N ILE A 14 -27.12 -20.23 -22.59
CA ILE A 14 -27.47 -21.35 -21.73
C ILE A 14 -27.00 -21.01 -20.33
N CYS A 15 -27.92 -20.99 -19.36
CA CYS A 15 -27.64 -20.73 -17.96
C CYS A 15 -27.95 -21.98 -17.13
N SER A 16 -27.05 -22.34 -16.22
CA SER A 16 -27.24 -23.45 -15.29
C SER A 16 -28.15 -23.10 -14.09
N LEU A 17 -28.53 -21.83 -13.95
CA LEU A 17 -29.41 -21.36 -12.87
C LEU A 17 -30.90 -21.47 -13.26
N PRO A 18 -31.80 -21.77 -12.30
CA PRO A 18 -33.24 -21.73 -12.54
C PRO A 18 -33.74 -20.29 -12.80
N PHE A 19 -34.85 -20.16 -13.53
CA PHE A 19 -35.41 -18.87 -13.97
C PHE A 19 -35.66 -17.87 -12.82
N GLU A 20 -35.98 -18.35 -11.63
CA GLU A 20 -36.21 -17.52 -10.44
C GLU A 20 -34.95 -16.77 -9.96
N HIS A 21 -33.76 -17.31 -10.27
CA HIS A 21 -32.45 -16.74 -9.94
C HIS A 21 -31.74 -16.08 -11.13
N ALA A 22 -32.20 -16.31 -12.36
CA ALA A 22 -31.60 -15.77 -13.58
C ALA A 22 -32.67 -15.13 -14.48
N ARG A 23 -33.23 -14.00 -14.02
CA ARG A 23 -34.20 -13.23 -14.81
C ARG A 23 -33.55 -12.70 -16.10
N PRO A 24 -34.31 -12.54 -17.20
CA PRO A 24 -33.75 -12.13 -18.51
C PRO A 24 -32.90 -10.86 -18.47
N THR A 25 -33.26 -9.87 -17.64
CA THR A 25 -32.49 -8.64 -17.45
C THR A 25 -31.15 -8.87 -16.75
N ALA A 26 -31.09 -9.76 -15.75
CA ALA A 26 -29.85 -10.10 -15.06
C ALA A 26 -28.89 -10.86 -16.00
N ILE A 27 -29.41 -11.80 -16.79
CA ILE A 27 -28.63 -12.52 -17.81
C ILE A 27 -28.07 -11.53 -18.83
N MET A 28 -28.88 -10.59 -19.33
CA MET A 28 -28.42 -9.57 -20.28
C MET A 28 -27.33 -8.66 -19.68
N THR A 29 -27.44 -8.30 -18.40
CA THR A 29 -26.41 -7.53 -17.69
C THR A 29 -25.11 -8.32 -17.57
N TRP A 30 -25.16 -9.59 -17.14
CA TRP A 30 -23.97 -10.45 -17.04
C TRP A 30 -23.31 -10.67 -18.40
N MET A 31 -24.10 -10.89 -19.46
CA MET A 31 -23.57 -11.03 -20.81
C MET A 31 -22.88 -9.75 -21.27
N ARG A 32 -23.47 -8.56 -21.03
CA ARG A 32 -22.83 -7.28 -21.37
C ARG A 32 -21.56 -7.03 -20.57
N GLN A 33 -21.53 -7.41 -19.29
CA GLN A 33 -20.33 -7.33 -18.45
C GLN A 33 -19.24 -8.29 -18.94
N HIS A 34 -19.61 -9.51 -19.33
CA HIS A 34 -18.69 -10.48 -19.91
C HIS A 34 -18.05 -9.96 -21.20
N TRP A 35 -18.83 -9.34 -22.10
CA TRP A 35 -18.29 -8.67 -23.29
C TRP A 35 -17.42 -7.45 -22.96
N GLY A 36 -17.68 -6.78 -21.83
CA GLY A 36 -16.80 -5.74 -21.29
C GLY A 36 -15.43 -6.29 -20.91
N ILE A 37 -15.38 -7.45 -20.22
CA ILE A 37 -14.15 -8.16 -19.87
C ILE A 37 -13.44 -8.68 -21.14
N GLU A 38 -14.18 -9.28 -22.06
CA GLU A 38 -13.64 -9.84 -23.30
C GLU A 38 -12.97 -8.76 -24.15
N ASN A 39 -13.64 -7.61 -24.33
CA ASN A 39 -13.11 -6.52 -25.15
C ASN A 39 -12.02 -5.68 -24.48
N SER A 40 -12.04 -5.58 -23.14
CA SER A 40 -11.10 -4.71 -22.41
C SER A 40 -9.89 -5.45 -21.86
N LEU A 41 -9.95 -6.78 -21.77
CA LEU A 41 -8.88 -7.61 -21.19
C LEU A 41 -8.41 -8.68 -22.20
N HIS A 42 -9.29 -9.60 -22.59
CA HIS A 42 -8.90 -10.77 -23.40
C HIS A 42 -8.50 -10.39 -24.82
N TRP A 43 -9.26 -9.54 -25.49
CA TRP A 43 -8.93 -9.08 -26.85
C TRP A 43 -7.60 -8.32 -26.91
N ILE A 44 -7.29 -7.49 -25.92
CA ILE A 44 -5.99 -6.79 -25.83
C ILE A 44 -4.86 -7.80 -25.64
N ARG A 45 -5.06 -8.78 -24.76
CA ARG A 45 -4.09 -9.86 -24.51
C ARG A 45 -3.82 -10.69 -25.76
N ASP A 46 -4.87 -11.14 -26.42
CA ASP A 46 -4.77 -12.07 -27.54
C ASP A 46 -4.29 -11.37 -28.82
N VAL A 47 -4.83 -10.17 -29.10
CA VAL A 47 -4.56 -9.46 -30.37
C VAL A 47 -3.40 -8.47 -30.26
N THR A 48 -3.31 -7.69 -29.18
CA THR A 48 -2.24 -6.68 -29.02
C THR A 48 -0.95 -7.29 -28.48
N PHE A 49 -1.05 -8.23 -27.53
CA PHE A 49 0.11 -8.91 -26.95
C PHE A 49 0.44 -10.26 -27.58
N ASP A 50 -0.35 -10.71 -28.57
CA ASP A 50 -0.16 -11.95 -29.33
C ASP A 50 0.01 -13.16 -28.40
N GLU A 51 -0.77 -13.17 -27.30
CA GLU A 51 -0.66 -14.19 -26.25
C GLU A 51 -0.90 -15.60 -26.79
N ASP A 52 -1.79 -15.76 -27.77
CA ASP A 52 -2.06 -17.01 -28.49
C ASP A 52 -0.81 -17.64 -29.15
N ARG A 53 0.22 -16.84 -29.44
CA ARG A 53 1.48 -17.33 -30.02
C ARG A 53 2.57 -17.60 -28.99
N GLN A 54 2.30 -17.37 -27.70
CA GLN A 54 3.27 -17.62 -26.64
C GLN A 54 3.54 -19.11 -26.49
N ARG A 55 4.83 -19.48 -26.54
CA ARG A 55 5.29 -20.87 -26.41
C ARG A 55 5.91 -21.21 -25.07
N ALA A 56 5.81 -20.33 -24.07
CA ALA A 56 6.31 -20.62 -22.72
C ALA A 56 5.37 -21.62 -22.04
N HIS A 57 5.82 -22.87 -21.91
CA HIS A 57 5.01 -23.99 -21.39
C HIS A 57 5.72 -24.75 -20.26
N THR A 58 6.93 -24.33 -19.87
CA THR A 58 7.74 -25.00 -18.84
C THR A 58 7.54 -24.32 -17.49
N GLY A 59 7.17 -25.12 -16.46
CA GLY A 59 6.95 -24.62 -15.10
C GLY A 59 5.88 -23.52 -15.06
N ASN A 60 6.13 -22.45 -14.29
CA ASN A 60 5.22 -21.32 -14.15
C ASN A 60 5.34 -20.27 -15.28
N GLY A 61 6.05 -20.57 -16.37
CA GLY A 61 6.39 -19.60 -17.41
C GLY A 61 5.18 -18.95 -18.10
N ALA A 62 4.09 -19.70 -18.27
CA ALA A 62 2.84 -19.15 -18.81
C ALA A 62 2.20 -18.14 -17.84
N GLN A 63 2.09 -18.49 -16.55
CA GLN A 63 1.53 -17.59 -15.53
C GLN A 63 2.38 -16.34 -15.33
N VAL A 64 3.72 -16.46 -15.25
CA VAL A 64 4.62 -15.30 -15.09
C VAL A 64 4.46 -14.31 -16.23
N LEU A 65 4.38 -14.79 -17.48
CA LEU A 65 4.20 -13.92 -18.64
C LEU A 65 2.81 -13.29 -18.70
N ALA A 66 1.77 -13.99 -18.22
CA ALA A 66 0.43 -13.41 -18.05
C ALA A 66 0.46 -12.29 -16.99
N THR A 67 1.11 -12.49 -15.85
CA THR A 67 1.27 -11.47 -14.81
C THR A 67 2.00 -10.23 -15.34
N LEU A 68 3.11 -10.40 -16.05
CA LEU A 68 3.85 -9.28 -16.65
C LEU A 68 3.02 -8.49 -17.68
N ARG A 69 2.15 -9.16 -18.44
CA ARG A 69 1.22 -8.50 -19.36
C ARG A 69 0.14 -7.73 -18.61
N ASN A 70 -0.41 -8.30 -17.54
CA ASN A 70 -1.40 -7.61 -16.69
C ASN A 70 -0.83 -6.33 -16.10
N ILE A 71 0.40 -6.36 -15.58
CA ILE A 71 1.12 -5.15 -15.12
C ILE A 71 1.14 -4.09 -16.21
N ARG A 72 1.56 -4.48 -17.41
CA ARG A 72 1.65 -3.54 -18.55
C ARG A 72 0.28 -2.98 -18.94
N MET A 73 -0.78 -3.77 -18.86
CA MET A 73 -2.14 -3.28 -19.10
C MET A 73 -2.57 -2.28 -18.04
N SER A 74 -2.30 -2.53 -16.75
CA SER A 74 -2.57 -1.58 -15.67
C SER A 74 -1.85 -0.25 -15.90
N PHE A 75 -0.60 -0.27 -16.34
CA PHE A 75 0.14 0.95 -16.71
C PHE A 75 -0.37 1.64 -17.98
N VAL A 76 -0.94 0.91 -18.95
CA VAL A 76 -1.46 1.47 -20.21
C VAL A 76 -2.87 2.03 -20.04
N ALA A 77 -3.71 1.41 -19.21
CA ALA A 77 -5.03 1.93 -18.84
C ALA A 77 -4.93 3.32 -18.20
N HIS A 78 -3.83 3.59 -17.48
CA HIS A 78 -3.49 4.89 -16.90
C HIS A 78 -3.35 6.04 -17.93
N LYS A 79 -3.24 5.75 -19.23
CA LYS A 79 -3.05 6.76 -20.29
C LYS A 79 -4.31 7.10 -21.10
N ILE A 80 -5.45 6.43 -20.90
CA ILE A 80 -6.53 6.47 -21.89
C ILE A 80 -7.90 6.70 -21.24
N ASP A 81 -8.39 7.93 -21.37
CA ASP A 81 -9.63 8.42 -20.76
C ASP A 81 -10.92 7.96 -21.46
N ARG A 82 -10.87 7.02 -22.44
CA ARG A 82 -12.05 6.43 -23.11
C ARG A 82 -11.82 5.02 -23.67
N PRO A 83 -12.76 4.07 -23.50
CA PRO A 83 -12.59 2.66 -23.90
C PRO A 83 -12.36 2.44 -25.40
N ASN A 84 -12.87 3.30 -26.29
CA ASN A 84 -12.71 3.14 -27.74
C ASN A 84 -11.34 3.60 -28.30
N MET A 85 -10.49 4.27 -27.51
CA MET A 85 -9.16 4.74 -27.96
C MET A 85 -7.99 3.80 -27.62
N ILE A 86 -8.25 2.76 -26.82
CA ILE A 86 -7.22 1.78 -26.44
C ILE A 86 -6.75 0.99 -27.67
N ILE A 87 -7.65 0.74 -28.62
CA ILE A 87 -7.41 -0.05 -29.84
C ILE A 87 -6.53 0.71 -30.85
N GLU A 88 -6.81 1.99 -31.11
CA GLU A 88 -6.11 2.75 -32.17
C GLU A 88 -4.66 3.11 -31.81
N LYS A 89 -4.38 3.44 -30.54
CA LYS A 89 -3.05 3.88 -30.11
C LYS A 89 -2.09 2.73 -29.75
N SER A 90 -2.62 1.59 -29.29
CA SER A 90 -1.82 0.38 -29.10
C SER A 90 -1.33 -0.19 -30.44
N ASP A 91 -2.18 -0.15 -31.47
CA ASP A 91 -1.83 -0.59 -32.82
C ASP A 91 -0.79 0.34 -33.49
N LEU A 92 -0.87 1.67 -33.25
CA LEU A 92 0.16 2.64 -33.69
C LEU A 92 1.52 2.42 -33.01
N PHE A 93 1.53 2.10 -31.71
CA PHE A 93 2.76 1.84 -30.94
C PHE A 93 3.43 0.53 -31.39
N VAL A 94 2.65 -0.53 -31.62
CA VAL A 94 3.15 -1.82 -32.12
C VAL A 94 3.61 -1.72 -33.59
N ARG A 95 2.92 -0.95 -34.44
CA ARG A 95 3.39 -0.64 -35.80
C ARG A 95 4.69 0.17 -35.79
N GLY A 96 4.86 1.11 -34.86
CA GLY A 96 6.12 1.81 -34.62
C GLY A 96 7.27 0.87 -34.23
N MET A 97 7.01 -0.11 -33.36
CA MET A 97 7.98 -1.15 -32.99
C MET A 97 8.29 -2.13 -34.13
N ARG A 98 7.31 -2.46 -34.99
CA ARG A 98 7.53 -3.29 -36.19
C ARG A 98 8.29 -2.55 -37.30
N ALA A 99 8.14 -1.24 -37.43
CA ALA A 99 8.95 -0.41 -38.32
C ALA A 99 10.40 -0.26 -37.82
N ALA A 100 10.62 -0.24 -36.51
CA ALA A 100 11.95 -0.22 -35.90
C ALA A 100 12.73 -1.55 -36.05
N ARG A 101 12.03 -2.66 -36.35
CA ARG A 101 12.62 -4.00 -36.56
C ARG A 101 13.58 -4.07 -37.75
N GLY A 102 13.47 -3.16 -38.72
CA GLY A 102 14.32 -3.12 -39.91
C GLY A 102 15.68 -2.42 -39.74
N ARG A 103 15.93 -1.71 -38.63
CA ARG A 103 17.17 -0.93 -38.43
C ARG A 103 17.94 -1.25 -37.15
N LEU A 104 17.57 -2.31 -36.43
CA LEU A 104 18.12 -2.60 -35.10
C LEU A 104 18.64 -4.03 -34.93
N GLN A 105 19.27 -4.62 -35.96
CA GLN A 105 20.00 -5.89 -35.79
C GLN A 105 21.38 -5.73 -35.11
N SER A 106 21.85 -4.50 -34.86
CA SER A 106 23.17 -4.24 -34.24
C SER A 106 23.13 -3.66 -32.82
N ARG A 107 21.94 -3.49 -32.19
CA ARG A 107 21.84 -2.95 -30.82
C ARG A 107 21.07 -3.82 -29.82
N LEU A 108 20.66 -5.03 -30.20
CA LEU A 108 19.99 -5.96 -29.28
C LEU A 108 20.95 -6.62 -28.27
N GLN A 109 22.27 -6.43 -28.41
CA GLN A 109 23.26 -6.84 -27.41
C GLN A 109 23.38 -5.87 -26.22
N VAL A 110 22.80 -4.65 -26.28
CA VAL A 110 23.00 -3.65 -25.23
C VAL A 110 21.93 -3.71 -24.12
N VAL A 111 20.71 -4.19 -24.41
CA VAL A 111 19.61 -4.18 -23.43
C VAL A 111 19.55 -5.46 -22.57
N VAL A 112 19.98 -6.61 -23.10
CA VAL A 112 20.11 -7.84 -22.30
C VAL A 112 21.38 -7.80 -21.45
N VAL A 113 22.42 -7.06 -21.87
CA VAL A 113 23.59 -6.81 -21.01
C VAL A 113 23.24 -5.85 -19.88
N ALA A 114 22.37 -4.84 -20.06
CA ALA A 114 22.02 -3.91 -18.97
C ALA A 114 21.27 -4.54 -17.77
N MET A 115 20.52 -5.64 -17.97
CA MET A 115 19.89 -6.38 -16.86
C MET A 115 20.78 -7.49 -16.28
N LEU A 116 21.88 -7.87 -16.95
CA LEU A 116 22.86 -8.84 -16.46
C LEU A 116 24.21 -8.20 -16.04
N SER A 117 24.44 -6.92 -16.33
CA SER A 117 25.65 -6.18 -15.97
C SER A 117 25.61 -5.55 -14.59
N CYS A 118 24.53 -5.74 -13.82
CA CYS A 118 24.54 -5.49 -12.37
C CYS A 118 25.14 -6.67 -11.56
N ALA A 119 25.57 -7.75 -12.22
CA ALA A 119 26.12 -8.95 -11.55
C ALA A 119 27.66 -9.06 -11.56
N THR A 120 28.38 -7.98 -11.89
CA THR A 120 29.84 -7.90 -11.67
C THR A 120 30.23 -6.56 -11.07
N ILE A 121 29.63 -6.22 -9.93
CA ILE A 121 30.44 -5.62 -8.87
C ILE A 121 31.07 -6.82 -8.19
N THR A 122 32.38 -6.98 -8.32
CA THR A 122 33.16 -7.86 -7.44
C THR A 122 32.91 -7.35 -6.02
N VAL A 123 31.91 -7.92 -5.35
CA VAL A 123 31.81 -7.83 -3.90
C VAL A 123 33.01 -8.65 -3.42
N VAL A 124 34.12 -7.96 -3.19
CA VAL A 124 35.10 -8.47 -2.24
C VAL A 124 34.29 -8.58 -0.95
N ALA A 125 33.93 -9.81 -0.57
CA ALA A 125 33.38 -10.06 0.74
C ALA A 125 34.41 -9.48 1.73
N PRO A 126 34.09 -8.41 2.48
CA PRO A 126 34.97 -8.00 3.54
C PRO A 126 34.84 -9.09 4.62
N ASP A 127 35.84 -9.95 4.67
CA ASP A 127 36.15 -10.68 5.89
C ASP A 127 36.38 -9.61 6.97
N SER A 128 35.57 -9.65 8.03
CA SER A 128 35.44 -8.67 9.11
C SER A 128 34.73 -7.35 8.76
N ALA A 129 33.39 -7.37 8.83
CA ALA A 129 32.56 -6.17 8.92
C ALA A 129 32.91 -5.39 10.21
N ARG A 130 33.75 -4.36 10.08
CA ARG A 130 33.90 -3.33 11.10
C ARG A 130 32.67 -2.42 11.07
N ALA A 131 32.39 -1.77 12.19
CA ALA A 131 31.44 -0.67 12.24
C ALA A 131 31.89 0.41 11.25
N ASP A 132 31.18 0.54 10.13
CA ASP A 132 31.37 1.66 9.21
C ASP A 132 31.04 2.95 9.97
N GLY A 133 31.93 3.94 9.89
CA GLY A 133 31.92 5.17 10.73
C GLY A 133 30.60 5.96 10.70
N GLY A 134 30.41 6.84 11.68
CA GLY A 134 29.18 7.59 11.90
C GLY A 134 28.71 8.41 10.70
N PHE A 135 27.42 8.32 10.38
CA PHE A 135 26.74 9.02 9.30
C PHE A 135 25.59 9.84 9.87
N GLU A 136 25.86 11.09 10.26
CA GLU A 136 24.83 12.13 10.38
C GLU A 136 24.89 12.97 9.12
N SER A 137 24.06 12.63 8.14
CA SER A 137 23.89 13.41 6.92
C SER A 137 22.46 13.20 6.44
N GLU A 138 21.50 13.59 7.27
CA GLU A 138 20.18 13.93 6.74
C GLU A 138 20.39 15.10 5.75
N GLY A 139 19.82 15.01 4.54
CA GLY A 139 19.86 16.14 3.61
C GLY A 139 19.32 17.42 4.27
N ASP A 140 19.64 18.59 3.73
CA ASP A 140 19.07 19.85 4.26
C ASP A 140 17.55 19.86 4.06
N GLN A 141 16.82 19.59 5.15
CA GLN A 141 15.36 19.56 5.21
C GLN A 141 14.77 20.79 5.92
N SER A 142 15.58 21.82 6.20
CA SER A 142 15.19 22.98 7.02
C SER A 142 13.96 23.74 6.50
N GLN A 143 13.70 23.66 5.19
CA GLN A 143 12.49 24.22 4.58
C GLN A 143 11.18 23.60 5.12
N TYR A 144 11.24 22.40 5.69
CA TYR A 144 10.09 21.70 6.24
C TYR A 144 9.90 21.97 7.74
N ASP A 145 10.96 22.30 8.49
CA ASP A 145 10.96 22.42 9.95
C ASP A 145 9.79 23.24 10.50
N GLN A 146 9.46 24.36 9.83
CA GLN A 146 8.39 25.24 10.28
C GLN A 146 7.06 24.51 10.38
N PHE A 147 6.68 23.73 9.35
CA PHE A 147 5.39 23.03 9.33
C PHE A 147 5.38 21.82 10.27
N TYR A 148 6.46 21.04 10.27
CA TYR A 148 6.50 19.76 10.97
C TYR A 148 6.88 19.85 12.45
N THR A 149 7.33 21.01 12.92
CA THR A 149 7.50 21.26 14.36
C THR A 149 6.14 21.59 14.99
N PRO A 150 5.59 20.72 15.85
CA PRO A 150 4.31 20.97 16.50
C PRO A 150 4.43 22.10 17.54
N PRO A 151 3.34 22.80 17.86
CA PRO A 151 3.31 23.71 19.02
C PRO A 151 3.59 22.93 20.31
N ASP A 152 4.34 23.53 21.24
CA ASP A 152 4.58 22.99 22.58
C ASP A 152 4.14 24.02 23.64
N PRO A 153 3.09 23.75 24.44
CA PRO A 153 2.27 22.53 24.41
C PRO A 153 1.36 22.44 23.18
N LEU A 154 0.90 21.23 22.86
CA LEU A 154 -0.11 21.05 21.81
C LEU A 154 -1.39 21.83 22.13
N PRO A 155 -2.07 22.42 21.13
CA PRO A 155 -3.34 23.10 21.35
C PRO A 155 -4.37 22.17 22.00
N PRO A 156 -5.21 22.66 22.93
CA PRO A 156 -6.33 21.88 23.45
C PRO A 156 -7.29 21.52 22.32
N GLY A 157 -7.86 20.32 22.38
CA GLY A 157 -8.73 19.80 21.34
C GLY A 157 -8.91 18.30 21.47
N GLU A 158 -9.69 17.74 20.55
CA GLU A 158 -9.98 16.33 20.46
C GLU A 158 -9.13 15.68 19.34
N PRO A 159 -8.97 14.35 19.36
CA PRO A 159 -8.39 13.64 18.24
C PRO A 159 -9.07 13.99 16.90
N GLY A 160 -8.26 14.16 15.86
CA GLY A 160 -8.66 14.67 14.55
C GLY A 160 -8.77 16.18 14.41
N ASP A 161 -8.56 16.97 15.47
CA ASP A 161 -8.57 18.44 15.33
C ASP A 161 -7.37 18.91 14.51
N VAL A 162 -7.65 19.75 13.52
CA VAL A 162 -6.63 20.32 12.63
C VAL A 162 -5.86 21.41 13.38
N ILE A 163 -4.56 21.19 13.55
CA ILE A 163 -3.63 22.13 14.20
C ILE A 163 -3.13 23.16 13.19
N ARG A 164 -2.79 22.71 11.98
CA ARG A 164 -2.26 23.57 10.92
C ARG A 164 -2.53 22.99 9.54
N THR A 165 -2.66 23.87 8.56
CA THR A 165 -2.75 23.51 7.13
C THR A 165 -1.86 24.38 6.29
N GLU A 166 -1.33 23.84 5.20
CA GLU A 166 -0.75 24.64 4.11
C GLU A 166 -0.98 23.97 2.75
N PRO A 167 -0.96 24.71 1.63
CA PRO A 167 -1.01 24.09 0.31
C PRO A 167 0.12 23.06 0.13
N SER A 168 -0.21 21.88 -0.41
CA SER A 168 0.79 20.87 -0.76
C SER A 168 0.92 20.77 -2.27
N ARG A 169 2.13 20.97 -2.77
CA ARG A 169 2.45 20.74 -4.18
C ARG A 169 2.39 19.24 -4.43
N LEU A 170 1.63 18.79 -5.41
CA LEU A 170 1.56 17.38 -5.78
C LEU A 170 2.41 17.13 -7.03
N VAL A 171 3.41 16.26 -6.92
CA VAL A 171 4.30 15.85 -8.01
C VAL A 171 4.06 14.39 -8.31
N LEU A 172 3.59 14.10 -9.53
CA LEU A 172 3.47 12.73 -10.03
C LEU A 172 4.81 12.18 -10.50
N GLU A 173 5.61 13.02 -11.16
CA GLU A 173 6.98 12.67 -11.53
C GLU A 173 7.81 13.96 -11.77
N PRO A 174 9.14 13.91 -11.57
CA PRO A 174 9.96 15.13 -11.48
C PRO A 174 10.04 15.99 -12.76
N SER A 175 9.84 15.41 -13.95
CA SER A 175 9.94 16.08 -15.25
C SER A 175 8.66 16.82 -15.68
N GLY A 176 7.51 16.51 -15.08
CA GLY A 176 6.20 17.05 -15.44
C GLY A 176 5.65 16.65 -16.82
N GLN A 177 6.31 15.72 -17.54
CA GLN A 177 5.89 15.22 -18.85
C GLN A 177 4.80 14.15 -18.79
N LEU A 178 4.68 13.39 -17.69
CA LEU A 178 3.65 12.34 -17.56
C LEU A 178 2.29 12.87 -17.06
N GLY A 179 2.19 14.17 -16.77
CA GLY A 179 0.97 14.82 -16.28
C GLY A 179 1.07 15.22 -14.81
N ALA A 180 -0.08 15.40 -14.17
CA ALA A 180 -0.20 15.80 -12.77
C ALA A 180 -1.20 14.89 -12.04
N ILE A 181 -1.08 14.84 -10.71
CA ILE A 181 -2.13 14.29 -9.87
C ILE A 181 -3.33 15.24 -10.00
N MET A 182 -4.49 14.72 -10.41
CA MET A 182 -5.72 15.50 -10.67
C MET A 182 -6.45 15.85 -9.37
N ALA A 183 -5.74 16.52 -8.47
CA ALA A 183 -6.23 16.95 -7.18
C ALA A 183 -5.52 18.21 -6.69
N THR A 184 -6.20 18.94 -5.81
CA THR A 184 -5.58 19.97 -4.99
C THR A 184 -5.09 19.36 -3.68
N GLY A 185 -3.79 19.48 -3.41
CA GLY A 185 -3.15 18.98 -2.19
C GLY A 185 -3.21 19.99 -1.05
N THR A 186 -3.57 19.54 0.14
CA THR A 186 -3.45 20.31 1.40
C THR A 186 -2.66 19.48 2.40
N ARG A 187 -1.53 19.99 2.86
CA ARG A 187 -0.79 19.36 3.94
C ARG A 187 -1.45 19.73 5.25
N ILE A 188 -1.64 18.74 6.11
CA ILE A 188 -2.30 18.90 7.39
C ILE A 188 -1.38 18.45 8.53
N MET A 189 -1.49 19.15 9.65
CA MET A 189 -1.06 18.67 10.96
C MET A 189 -2.31 18.57 11.81
N TYR A 190 -2.54 17.42 12.42
CA TYR A 190 -3.72 17.14 13.23
C TYR A 190 -3.34 16.46 14.54
N ARG A 191 -4.20 16.64 15.55
CA ARG A 191 -4.06 15.99 16.84
C ARG A 191 -4.44 14.51 16.72
N SER A 192 -3.62 13.62 17.24
CA SER A 192 -3.86 12.17 17.31
C SER A 192 -3.52 11.66 18.72
N THR A 193 -3.58 10.35 18.92
CA THR A 193 -3.29 9.68 20.21
C THR A 193 -2.26 8.57 20.03
N ASP A 194 -1.20 8.59 20.84
CA ASP A 194 -0.20 7.52 20.84
C ASP A 194 -0.73 6.19 21.41
N THR A 195 0.10 5.16 21.41
CA THR A 195 -0.25 3.83 21.97
C THR A 195 -0.53 3.85 23.49
N ARG A 196 -0.12 4.91 24.20
CA ARG A 196 -0.23 5.09 25.65
C ARG A 196 -1.41 5.99 26.05
N GLY A 197 -2.12 6.56 25.08
CA GLY A 197 -3.24 7.48 25.32
C GLY A 197 -2.83 8.95 25.42
N ASN A 198 -1.58 9.31 25.15
CA ASN A 198 -1.13 10.69 25.18
C ASN A 198 -1.46 11.41 23.86
N PRO A 199 -1.76 12.72 23.91
CA PRO A 199 -1.97 13.50 22.70
C PRO A 199 -0.65 13.72 21.96
N ILE A 200 -0.67 13.48 20.65
CA ILE A 200 0.46 13.71 19.74
C ILE A 200 0.01 14.55 18.54
N ALA A 201 0.96 15.15 17.82
CA ALA A 201 0.71 15.72 16.50
C ALA A 201 1.16 14.73 15.43
N VAL A 202 0.33 14.56 14.41
CA VAL A 202 0.63 13.75 13.22
C VAL A 202 0.41 14.61 11.99
N THR A 203 1.21 14.41 10.96
CA THR A 203 1.04 15.08 9.66
C THR A 203 0.43 14.16 8.61
N GLY A 204 0.04 14.75 7.50
CA GLY A 204 -0.43 14.02 6.34
C GLY A 204 -0.77 14.96 5.19
N THR A 205 -1.30 14.38 4.11
CA THR A 205 -1.79 15.14 2.96
C THR A 205 -3.23 14.76 2.65
N TYR A 206 -4.08 15.78 2.56
CA TYR A 206 -5.41 15.71 1.98
C TYR A 206 -5.36 16.01 0.49
N PHE A 207 -6.10 15.25 -0.30
CA PHE A 207 -6.20 15.35 -1.75
C PHE A 207 -7.66 15.58 -2.13
N GLU A 208 -7.96 16.82 -2.53
CA GLU A 208 -9.28 17.21 -3.05
C GLU A 208 -9.33 16.90 -4.56
N PRO A 209 -10.13 15.95 -5.03
CA PRO A 209 -10.10 15.56 -6.44
C PRO A 209 -10.78 16.60 -7.32
N ASP A 210 -10.15 16.90 -8.46
CA ASP A 210 -10.70 17.85 -9.44
C ASP A 210 -11.95 17.28 -10.14
N ASN A 211 -11.99 15.96 -10.26
CA ASN A 211 -13.08 15.24 -10.93
C ASN A 211 -14.27 15.02 -9.98
N PRO A 212 -15.52 15.10 -10.49
CA PRO A 212 -16.69 14.73 -9.71
C PRO A 212 -16.71 13.23 -9.43
N TRP A 213 -17.29 12.86 -8.28
CA TRP A 213 -17.62 11.47 -7.97
C TRP A 213 -18.73 10.98 -8.91
N PRO A 214 -18.54 9.92 -9.72
CA PRO A 214 -19.56 9.42 -10.64
C PRO A 214 -20.63 8.55 -9.98
N GLY A 215 -20.44 8.13 -8.72
CA GLY A 215 -21.40 7.30 -7.98
C GLY A 215 -22.55 8.10 -7.39
N SER A 216 -23.43 7.40 -6.68
CA SER A 216 -24.54 8.03 -5.95
C SER A 216 -24.11 8.47 -4.55
N GLY A 217 -24.56 9.63 -4.09
CA GLY A 217 -24.36 10.10 -2.72
C GLY A 217 -23.25 11.14 -2.55
N PRO A 218 -22.88 11.45 -1.29
CA PRO A 218 -21.78 12.38 -0.98
C PRO A 218 -20.45 11.92 -1.56
N ARG A 219 -19.48 12.83 -1.64
CA ARG A 219 -18.12 12.49 -2.09
C ARG A 219 -17.50 11.45 -1.14
N PRO A 220 -16.95 10.33 -1.66
CA PRO A 220 -16.21 9.36 -0.86
C PRO A 220 -14.95 9.95 -0.24
N LEU A 221 -14.68 9.64 1.04
CA LEU A 221 -13.40 9.86 1.69
C LEU A 221 -12.67 8.54 1.92
N LEU A 222 -11.48 8.39 1.33
CA LEU A 222 -10.55 7.32 1.65
C LEU A 222 -9.55 7.80 2.70
N SER A 223 -9.58 7.21 3.89
CA SER A 223 -8.46 7.34 4.84
C SER A 223 -7.40 6.31 4.46
N TYR A 224 -6.32 6.81 3.89
CA TYR A 224 -5.24 6.02 3.29
C TYR A 224 -4.13 5.80 4.31
N ALA A 225 -3.91 4.54 4.64
CA ALA A 225 -2.85 4.03 5.48
C ALA A 225 -1.69 3.58 4.57
N PRO A 226 -0.57 4.34 4.49
CA PRO A 226 0.53 3.96 3.62
C PRO A 226 1.27 2.71 4.11
N GLY A 227 1.90 2.01 3.17
CA GLY A 227 2.85 0.93 3.43
C GLY A 227 4.17 1.43 4.03
N THR A 228 5.15 0.54 4.13
CA THR A 228 6.48 0.85 4.70
C THR A 228 7.19 1.95 3.91
N VAL A 229 7.48 3.07 4.57
CA VAL A 229 8.24 4.19 3.99
C VAL A 229 9.61 4.41 4.63
N GLY A 230 9.79 3.97 5.88
CA GLY A 230 11.02 4.15 6.66
C GLY A 230 10.74 4.68 8.06
N GLN A 231 11.76 5.23 8.71
CA GLN A 231 11.63 5.96 9.98
C GLN A 231 12.21 7.37 9.96
N GLY A 232 13.03 7.71 8.95
CA GLY A 232 13.55 9.06 8.81
C GLY A 232 12.45 10.06 8.46
N ASP A 233 12.59 11.30 8.93
CA ASP A 233 11.60 12.36 8.68
C ASP A 233 11.46 12.70 7.19
N GLN A 234 12.51 12.51 6.40
CA GLN A 234 12.51 12.70 4.95
C GLN A 234 11.65 11.66 4.21
N CYS A 235 11.24 10.59 4.89
CA CYS A 235 10.44 9.51 4.33
C CYS A 235 8.92 9.77 4.43
N ALA A 236 8.50 10.75 5.26
CA ALA A 236 7.10 11.13 5.42
C ALA A 236 6.46 11.46 4.06
N LEU A 237 5.37 10.79 3.71
CA LEU A 237 4.79 10.90 2.37
C LEU A 237 4.27 12.30 2.10
N SER A 238 3.82 13.02 3.12
CA SER A 238 3.46 14.44 2.98
C SER A 238 4.61 15.33 2.49
N ARG A 239 5.87 14.92 2.68
CA ARG A 239 7.06 15.56 2.09
C ARG A 239 7.33 15.01 0.70
N VAL A 240 7.29 13.68 0.53
CA VAL A 240 7.67 13.03 -0.73
C VAL A 240 6.70 13.38 -1.86
N PHE A 241 5.40 13.58 -1.59
CA PHE A 241 4.44 14.08 -2.59
C PHE A 241 4.81 15.43 -3.19
N ASN A 242 5.61 16.26 -2.50
CA ASN A 242 6.08 17.54 -3.03
C ASN A 242 7.28 17.42 -3.99
N GLN A 243 7.89 16.23 -4.06
CA GLN A 243 9.11 15.95 -4.81
C GLN A 243 8.95 14.82 -5.85
N GLY A 244 8.04 13.87 -5.60
CA GLY A 244 7.90 12.59 -6.32
C GLY A 244 8.99 11.58 -5.92
N ILE A 245 10.25 12.00 -6.00
CA ILE A 245 11.42 11.23 -5.56
C ILE A 245 12.25 12.09 -4.63
N HIS A 246 12.46 11.62 -3.40
CA HIS A 246 13.46 12.19 -2.49
C HIS A 246 14.81 11.52 -2.74
N TRP A 247 15.86 12.33 -2.85
CA TRP A 247 17.23 11.84 -2.99
C TRP A 247 18.22 12.80 -2.35
N SER A 248 19.16 12.26 -1.58
CA SER A 248 20.34 12.96 -1.10
C SER A 248 21.59 12.05 -1.13
N PRO A 249 22.81 12.58 -0.90
CA PRO A 249 24.03 11.77 -0.85
C PRO A 249 23.93 10.56 0.10
N TRP A 250 24.81 9.57 -0.09
CA TRP A 250 24.89 8.38 0.78
C TRP A 250 23.70 7.41 0.74
N LEU A 251 22.97 7.41 -0.38
CA LEU A 251 21.86 6.49 -0.69
C LEU A 251 20.56 6.79 0.07
N ASP A 252 20.42 7.98 0.65
CA ASP A 252 19.14 8.47 1.12
C ASP A 252 18.21 8.68 -0.08
N LEU A 253 17.28 7.74 -0.25
CA LEU A 253 16.44 7.60 -1.43
C LEU A 253 15.05 7.13 -1.01
N MET A 254 14.02 7.83 -1.48
CA MET A 254 12.63 7.39 -1.39
C MET A 254 11.92 7.67 -2.71
N VAL A 255 11.36 6.60 -3.28
CA VAL A 255 10.46 6.68 -4.44
C VAL A 255 9.05 6.45 -3.93
N ASN A 256 8.14 7.40 -4.18
CA ASN A 256 6.77 7.28 -3.74
C ASN A 256 5.99 6.25 -4.57
N TYR A 257 5.90 5.02 -4.10
CA TYR A 257 5.13 3.99 -4.81
C TYR A 257 3.61 4.12 -4.61
N GLU A 258 3.16 4.84 -3.59
CA GLU A 258 1.73 5.08 -3.28
C GLU A 258 1.10 6.10 -4.23
N GLU A 259 1.92 6.96 -4.87
CA GLU A 259 1.46 8.07 -5.72
C GLU A 259 0.54 7.64 -6.85
N THR A 260 0.76 6.45 -7.38
CA THR A 260 0.02 5.87 -8.50
C THR A 260 -1.42 5.49 -8.14
N PHE A 261 -1.63 4.96 -6.94
CA PHE A 261 -2.95 4.63 -6.41
C PHE A 261 -3.69 5.90 -6.03
N VAL A 262 -3.00 6.85 -5.38
CA VAL A 262 -3.55 8.18 -5.12
C VAL A 262 -4.00 8.84 -6.42
N ALA A 263 -3.14 8.91 -7.44
CA ALA A 263 -3.45 9.50 -8.74
C ALA A 263 -4.67 8.83 -9.40
N THR A 264 -4.77 7.50 -9.32
CA THR A 264 -5.89 6.73 -9.88
C THR A 264 -7.20 7.00 -9.13
N MET A 265 -7.15 7.04 -7.79
CA MET A 265 -8.33 7.27 -6.94
C MET A 265 -8.87 8.69 -7.07
N VAL A 266 -8.01 9.72 -7.04
CA VAL A 266 -8.48 11.10 -7.22
C VAL A 266 -9.04 11.34 -8.62
N ALA A 267 -8.47 10.71 -9.65
CA ALA A 267 -9.01 10.77 -11.00
C ALA A 267 -10.42 10.16 -11.11
N ARG A 268 -10.78 9.23 -10.22
CA ARG A 268 -12.13 8.64 -10.09
C ARG A 268 -13.06 9.41 -9.15
N GLY A 269 -12.61 10.55 -8.60
CA GLY A 269 -13.41 11.42 -7.75
C GLY A 269 -13.45 11.03 -6.26
N PHE A 270 -12.55 10.15 -5.80
CA PHE A 270 -12.37 9.87 -4.37
C PHE A 270 -11.53 10.97 -3.74
N ALA A 271 -12.03 11.58 -2.67
CA ALA A 271 -11.18 12.37 -1.79
C ALA A 271 -10.32 11.44 -0.95
N ILE A 272 -9.08 11.83 -0.68
CA ILE A 272 -8.13 11.00 0.04
C ILE A 272 -7.50 11.83 1.14
N VAL A 273 -7.36 11.25 2.32
CA VAL A 273 -6.43 11.74 3.34
C VAL A 273 -5.43 10.64 3.62
N MET A 274 -4.15 10.95 3.44
CA MET A 274 -3.06 10.03 3.74
C MET A 274 -2.32 10.51 4.97
N THR A 275 -2.28 9.67 6.00
CA THR A 275 -1.51 9.93 7.22
C THR A 275 -0.03 9.64 7.01
N ASP A 276 0.86 10.38 7.66
CA ASP A 276 2.26 9.99 7.78
C ASP A 276 2.48 8.97 8.90
N TYR A 277 1.53 8.78 9.82
CA TYR A 277 1.69 8.12 11.13
C TYR A 277 2.49 8.93 12.16
N GLU A 278 2.42 8.47 13.42
CA GLU A 278 3.24 8.98 14.53
C GLU A 278 4.72 8.92 14.16
N GLY A 279 5.46 10.00 14.44
CA GLY A 279 6.92 10.05 14.36
C GLY A 279 7.50 10.01 12.95
N LEU A 280 6.69 10.12 11.90
CA LEU A 280 7.15 10.34 10.53
C LEU A 280 6.98 11.82 10.18
N GLY A 281 8.11 12.52 10.05
CA GLY A 281 8.14 13.93 9.69
C GLY A 281 8.02 14.84 10.91
N THR A 282 7.32 14.43 11.96
CA THR A 282 7.21 15.13 13.26
C THR A 282 8.24 14.61 14.27
N PRO A 283 8.66 15.40 15.29
CA PRO A 283 9.62 14.95 16.30
C PRO A 283 9.22 13.63 16.96
N GLY A 284 10.17 12.70 17.07
CA GLY A 284 9.95 11.41 17.70
C GLY A 284 10.61 10.28 16.93
N THR A 285 10.03 9.09 16.99
CA THR A 285 10.45 7.95 16.17
C THR A 285 9.21 7.20 15.76
N HIS A 286 9.12 6.91 14.47
CA HIS A 286 7.96 6.24 13.93
C HIS A 286 7.72 4.88 14.58
N THR A 287 6.54 4.71 15.17
CA THR A 287 6.09 3.51 15.86
C THR A 287 5.63 2.44 14.87
N TYR A 288 6.56 2.01 14.01
CA TYR A 288 6.33 1.06 12.91
C TYR A 288 5.57 -0.19 13.35
N VAL A 289 4.46 -0.48 12.65
CA VAL A 289 3.50 -1.57 12.88
C VAL A 289 2.92 -1.60 14.30
N ASN A 290 2.89 -0.46 14.99
CA ASN A 290 2.19 -0.33 16.27
C ASN A 290 0.68 -0.22 16.03
N ARG A 291 -0.04 -1.26 16.45
CA ARG A 291 -1.47 -1.41 16.19
C ARG A 291 -2.26 -0.16 16.62
N LEU A 292 -2.10 0.29 17.87
CA LEU A 292 -2.90 1.39 18.40
C LEU A 292 -2.53 2.73 17.77
N ALA A 293 -1.24 3.07 17.71
CA ALA A 293 -0.80 4.37 17.21
C ALA A 293 -1.16 4.56 15.73
N GLU A 294 -0.93 3.56 14.88
CA GLU A 294 -1.29 3.64 13.46
C GLU A 294 -2.81 3.63 13.24
N GLY A 295 -3.54 2.81 14.00
CA GLY A 295 -5.00 2.78 13.96
C GLY A 295 -5.64 4.12 14.33
N HIS A 296 -5.17 4.76 15.41
CA HIS A 296 -5.61 6.11 15.78
C HIS A 296 -5.26 7.12 14.68
N ALA A 297 -4.04 7.09 14.15
CA ALA A 297 -3.62 8.01 13.09
C ALA A 297 -4.50 7.93 11.83
N VAL A 298 -4.92 6.73 11.41
CA VAL A 298 -5.85 6.53 10.28
C VAL A 298 -7.26 7.06 10.59
N LEU A 299 -7.78 6.82 11.80
CA LEU A 299 -9.10 7.31 12.20
C LEU A 299 -9.12 8.84 12.34
N ASP A 300 -8.09 9.40 12.96
CA ASP A 300 -7.97 10.84 13.19
C ASP A 300 -7.63 11.62 11.92
N ALA A 301 -6.95 11.00 10.94
CA ALA A 301 -6.80 11.56 9.60
C ALA A 301 -8.16 11.76 8.92
N ALA A 302 -9.07 10.77 9.05
CA ALA A 302 -10.41 10.87 8.49
C ALA A 302 -11.21 12.02 9.14
N ARG A 303 -11.16 12.12 10.47
CA ARG A 303 -11.75 13.23 11.23
C ARG A 303 -11.19 14.58 10.80
N ALA A 304 -9.86 14.68 10.67
CA ALA A 304 -9.20 15.90 10.25
C ALA A 304 -9.65 16.33 8.87
N ALA A 305 -9.73 15.40 7.91
CA ALA A 305 -10.21 15.69 6.56
C ALA A 305 -11.67 16.16 6.54
N GLN A 306 -12.57 15.53 7.30
CA GLN A 306 -13.97 15.96 7.42
C GLN A 306 -14.14 17.34 8.07
N ARG A 307 -13.14 17.79 8.86
CA ARG A 307 -13.12 19.12 9.50
C ARG A 307 -12.46 20.19 8.63
N LEU A 308 -11.83 19.83 7.51
CA LEU A 308 -11.18 20.82 6.63
C LEU A 308 -12.22 21.72 5.95
N PRO A 309 -12.05 23.05 6.00
CA PRO A 309 -12.96 23.96 5.32
C PRO A 309 -12.71 23.98 3.81
N GLY A 310 -13.76 24.24 3.03
CA GLY A 310 -13.64 24.46 1.59
C GLY A 310 -13.35 23.20 0.77
N THR A 311 -13.49 22.01 1.37
CA THR A 311 -13.49 20.73 0.67
C THR A 311 -14.89 20.43 0.13
N SER A 312 -15.00 19.45 -0.76
CA SER A 312 -16.30 18.96 -1.23
C SER A 312 -16.85 17.78 -0.40
N LEU A 313 -16.20 17.47 0.73
CA LEU A 313 -16.64 16.45 1.65
C LEU A 313 -17.92 16.87 2.40
N ASP A 314 -18.76 15.90 2.67
CA ASP A 314 -19.76 16.03 3.72
C ASP A 314 -19.07 15.76 5.09
N PRO A 315 -19.17 16.65 6.08
CA PRO A 315 -18.59 16.44 7.41
C PRO A 315 -19.07 15.17 8.13
N HIS A 316 -20.20 14.60 7.71
CA HIS A 316 -20.74 13.32 8.18
C HIS A 316 -20.85 12.28 7.06
N GLY A 317 -20.13 12.49 5.96
CA GLY A 317 -20.12 11.61 4.81
C GLY A 317 -19.42 10.28 5.07
N PRO A 318 -19.59 9.33 4.13
CA PRO A 318 -19.03 8.00 4.26
C PRO A 318 -17.49 8.01 4.19
N VAL A 319 -16.87 7.11 4.94
CA VAL A 319 -15.41 6.89 4.97
C VAL A 319 -15.11 5.42 4.70
N ALA A 320 -14.03 5.14 3.97
CA ALA A 320 -13.46 3.81 3.91
C ALA A 320 -11.96 3.86 4.21
N PHE A 321 -11.44 2.77 4.76
CA PHE A 321 -10.01 2.63 5.04
C PHE A 321 -9.33 1.85 3.92
N TRP A 322 -8.14 2.30 3.54
CA TRP A 322 -7.34 1.67 2.49
C TRP A 322 -5.90 1.51 2.96
N GLY A 323 -5.35 0.29 2.90
CA GLY A 323 -3.93 0.11 3.13
C GLY A 323 -3.39 -1.24 2.66
N TYR A 324 -2.08 -1.28 2.44
CA TYR A 324 -1.35 -2.48 2.02
C TYR A 324 -0.06 -2.67 2.85
N SER A 325 0.33 -3.92 3.14
CA SER A 325 1.50 -4.25 3.95
C SER A 325 1.37 -3.63 5.35
N GLN A 326 2.35 -2.84 5.85
CA GLN A 326 2.18 -2.02 7.07
C GLN A 326 0.83 -1.30 7.08
N GLY A 327 0.49 -0.61 5.99
CA GLY A 327 -0.78 0.10 5.84
C GLY A 327 -2.00 -0.82 5.92
N GLY A 328 -1.88 -2.08 5.49
CA GLY A 328 -2.93 -3.09 5.65
C GLY A 328 -3.15 -3.42 7.12
N GLY A 329 -2.09 -3.49 7.91
CA GLY A 329 -2.15 -3.66 9.36
C GLY A 329 -2.75 -2.44 10.06
N ALA A 330 -2.35 -1.23 9.66
CA ALA A 330 -2.92 0.02 10.16
C ALA A 330 -4.42 0.16 9.83
N ALA A 331 -4.83 -0.15 8.59
CA ALA A 331 -6.23 -0.16 8.17
C ALA A 331 -7.04 -1.21 8.93
N ALA A 332 -6.49 -2.42 9.12
CA ALA A 332 -7.11 -3.47 9.93
C ALA A 332 -7.26 -3.05 11.41
N SER A 333 -6.26 -2.38 11.98
CA SER A 333 -6.34 -1.82 13.32
C SER A 333 -7.41 -0.74 13.43
N ALA A 334 -7.45 0.21 12.47
CA ALA A 334 -8.48 1.23 12.42
C ALA A 334 -9.88 0.61 12.39
N ALA A 335 -10.08 -0.45 11.60
CA ALA A 335 -11.34 -1.19 11.53
C ALA A 335 -11.76 -1.81 12.87
N GLU A 336 -10.81 -2.36 13.64
CA GLU A 336 -11.06 -2.87 15.01
C GLU A 336 -11.39 -1.76 16.02
N LEU A 337 -10.86 -0.56 15.80
CA LEU A 337 -10.94 0.55 16.76
C LEU A 337 -12.13 1.48 16.54
N VAL A 338 -12.81 1.44 15.38
CA VAL A 338 -13.96 2.32 15.06
C VAL A 338 -14.94 2.40 16.22
N SER A 339 -15.48 1.28 16.67
CA SER A 339 -16.55 1.27 17.68
C SER A 339 -16.14 1.84 19.04
N SER A 340 -14.86 1.73 19.41
CA SER A 340 -14.36 2.20 20.72
C SER A 340 -13.76 3.60 20.68
N TYR A 341 -13.21 4.01 19.53
CA TYR A 341 -12.37 5.21 19.41
C TYR A 341 -13.01 6.28 18.54
N ALA A 342 -13.68 5.90 17.46
CA ALA A 342 -14.32 6.82 16.50
C ALA A 342 -15.70 6.34 16.03
N PRO A 343 -16.65 6.11 16.96
CA PRO A 343 -17.96 5.55 16.63
C PRO A 343 -18.84 6.49 15.79
N GLU A 344 -18.46 7.76 15.69
CA GLU A 344 -19.16 8.77 14.90
C GLU A 344 -18.80 8.74 13.40
N LEU A 345 -17.73 8.03 13.00
CA LEU A 345 -17.36 7.89 11.59
C LEU A 345 -18.30 6.91 10.88
N ASP A 346 -18.90 7.34 9.78
CA ASP A 346 -19.71 6.47 8.90
C ASP A 346 -18.78 5.60 8.04
N VAL A 347 -18.23 4.54 8.64
CA VAL A 347 -17.31 3.64 7.95
C VAL A 347 -18.08 2.64 7.09
N VAL A 348 -17.93 2.73 5.77
CA VAL A 348 -18.64 1.85 4.81
C VAL A 348 -17.86 0.61 4.42
N GLY A 349 -16.54 0.59 4.65
CA GLY A 349 -15.71 -0.59 4.45
C GLY A 349 -14.23 -0.38 4.71
N THR A 350 -13.48 -1.47 4.76
CA THR A 350 -12.02 -1.46 4.93
C THR A 350 -11.37 -2.41 3.93
N TYR A 351 -10.37 -1.92 3.22
CA TYR A 351 -9.42 -2.75 2.47
C TYR A 351 -8.13 -2.90 3.28
N ALA A 352 -7.82 -4.14 3.66
CA ALA A 352 -6.59 -4.53 4.34
C ALA A 352 -5.81 -5.52 3.46
N GLY A 353 -4.91 -5.00 2.64
CA GLY A 353 -4.04 -5.82 1.80
C GLY A 353 -2.77 -6.27 2.51
N ALA A 354 -2.47 -7.56 2.47
CA ALA A 354 -1.34 -8.19 3.15
C ALA A 354 -1.07 -7.67 4.58
N PRO A 355 -2.08 -7.71 5.49
CA PRO A 355 -1.95 -7.09 6.80
C PRO A 355 -1.01 -7.91 7.71
N PRO A 356 0.01 -7.29 8.34
CA PRO A 356 0.77 -7.89 9.43
C PRO A 356 -0.14 -8.02 10.67
N ALA A 357 -0.73 -9.19 10.86
CA ALA A 357 -1.69 -9.50 11.92
C ALA A 357 -1.06 -10.20 13.14
N ASP A 358 0.01 -10.96 12.91
CA ASP A 358 0.81 -11.65 13.91
C ASP A 358 2.30 -11.48 13.59
N LEU A 359 2.92 -10.49 14.24
CA LEU A 359 4.32 -10.15 14.02
C LEU A 359 5.29 -11.28 14.39
N VAL A 360 4.90 -12.21 15.29
CA VAL A 360 5.74 -13.36 15.66
C VAL A 360 5.80 -14.37 14.52
N GLU A 361 4.67 -14.60 13.84
CA GLU A 361 4.61 -15.50 12.67
C GLU A 361 5.43 -14.98 11.48
N MET A 362 5.64 -13.67 11.39
CA MET A 362 6.44 -13.04 10.32
C MET A 362 7.95 -13.25 10.45
N LEU A 363 8.47 -13.48 11.66
CA LEU A 363 9.92 -13.44 11.91
C LEU A 363 10.73 -14.41 11.04
N PRO A 364 10.32 -15.68 10.83
CA PRO A 364 11.04 -16.59 9.94
C PRO A 364 11.00 -16.18 8.46
N TYR A 365 9.96 -15.46 8.04
CA TYR A 365 9.80 -14.99 6.67
C TYR A 365 10.65 -13.74 6.41
N MET A 366 10.73 -12.85 7.40
CA MET A 366 11.57 -11.67 7.40
C MET A 366 13.07 -12.00 7.41
N ASP A 367 13.48 -13.11 8.04
CA ASP A 367 14.89 -13.53 8.05
C ASP A 367 15.43 -13.80 6.64
N GLY A 368 16.53 -13.12 6.29
CA GLY A 368 17.13 -13.20 4.96
C GLY A 368 16.26 -12.60 3.84
N ASN A 369 15.23 -11.82 4.16
CA ASN A 369 14.41 -11.10 3.18
C ASN A 369 15.08 -9.78 2.74
N VAL A 370 14.67 -9.23 1.59
CA VAL A 370 15.09 -7.89 1.14
C VAL A 370 14.73 -6.78 2.14
N LEU A 371 13.62 -6.94 2.87
CA LEU A 371 13.13 -5.99 3.88
C LEU A 371 13.54 -6.33 5.32
N VAL A 372 14.53 -7.20 5.54
CA VAL A 372 14.96 -7.59 6.90
C VAL A 372 15.37 -6.42 7.80
N GLY A 373 15.82 -5.31 7.20
CA GLY A 373 16.15 -4.09 7.94
C GLY A 373 14.96 -3.45 8.66
N ALA A 374 13.72 -3.73 8.25
CA ALA A 374 12.51 -3.26 8.94
C ALA A 374 12.37 -3.80 10.37
N ALA A 375 13.12 -4.86 10.72
CA ALA A 375 13.27 -5.29 12.11
C ALA A 375 13.83 -4.16 13.00
N GLY A 376 14.73 -3.33 12.46
CA GLY A 376 15.24 -2.15 13.16
C GLY A 376 14.12 -1.13 13.44
N TYR A 377 13.22 -0.92 12.47
CA TYR A 377 12.09 -0.02 12.65
C TYR A 377 11.17 -0.46 13.78
N LEU A 378 10.80 -1.75 13.80
CA LEU A 378 9.97 -2.33 14.84
C LEU A 378 10.57 -2.13 16.24
N ILE A 379 11.86 -2.44 16.40
CA ILE A 379 12.53 -2.35 17.70
C ILE A 379 12.70 -0.89 18.14
N ASN A 380 13.07 0.01 17.22
CA ASN A 380 13.10 1.46 17.48
C ASN A 380 11.71 1.98 17.92
N GLY A 381 10.64 1.52 17.27
CA GLY A 381 9.27 1.84 17.64
C GLY A 381 8.90 1.36 19.05
N PHE A 382 9.32 0.14 19.43
CA PHE A 382 9.12 -0.36 20.80
C PHE A 382 9.90 0.46 21.84
N ILE A 383 11.15 0.81 21.57
CA ILE A 383 11.96 1.64 22.47
C ILE A 383 11.31 3.02 22.66
N TYR A 384 10.81 3.62 21.58
CA TYR A 384 10.15 4.93 21.64
C TYR A 384 8.81 4.89 22.38
N ALA A 385 7.96 3.90 22.10
CA ALA A 385 6.64 3.76 22.72
C ALA A 385 6.69 3.30 24.20
N TYR A 386 7.76 2.61 24.59
CA TYR A 386 7.96 2.06 25.93
C TYR A 386 9.37 2.36 26.44
N PRO A 387 9.69 3.64 26.72
CA PRO A 387 11.03 4.05 27.14
C PRO A 387 11.47 3.37 28.44
N GLU A 388 10.53 2.96 29.29
CA GLU A 388 10.82 2.18 30.51
C GLU A 388 11.39 0.78 30.23
N LEU A 389 11.28 0.29 29.00
CA LEU A 389 11.81 -1.01 28.55
C LEU A 389 13.07 -0.87 27.70
N ALA A 390 13.53 0.35 27.41
CA ALA A 390 14.64 0.61 26.50
C ALA A 390 15.92 -0.13 26.91
N ASP A 391 16.35 0.01 28.17
CA ASP A 391 17.55 -0.66 28.68
C ASP A 391 17.46 -2.18 28.54
N ALA A 392 16.28 -2.74 28.87
CA ALA A 392 16.04 -4.17 28.72
C ALA A 392 16.13 -4.60 27.25
N ILE A 393 15.64 -3.82 26.30
CA ILE A 393 15.74 -4.13 24.86
C ILE A 393 17.21 -4.05 24.41
N HIS A 394 17.92 -2.96 24.73
CA HIS A 394 19.33 -2.76 24.38
C HIS A 394 20.24 -3.87 24.92
N GLU A 395 20.01 -4.39 26.12
CA GLU A 395 20.72 -5.56 26.66
C GLU A 395 20.59 -6.84 25.80
N ARG A 396 19.52 -6.95 24.99
CA ARG A 396 19.34 -8.07 24.05
C ARG A 396 19.92 -7.80 22.67
N MET A 397 20.47 -6.61 22.43
CA MET A 397 21.11 -6.26 21.17
C MET A 397 22.62 -6.56 21.23
N THR A 398 23.15 -7.08 20.14
CA THR A 398 24.61 -7.13 19.92
C THR A 398 25.10 -5.76 19.44
N PRO A 399 26.42 -5.49 19.38
CA PRO A 399 26.92 -4.27 18.74
C PRO A 399 26.44 -4.09 17.30
N ARG A 400 26.20 -5.18 16.57
CA ARG A 400 25.63 -5.16 15.22
C ARG A 400 24.14 -4.81 15.24
N GLY A 401 23.43 -5.24 16.29
CA GLY A 401 22.05 -4.88 16.56
C GLY A 401 21.91 -3.39 16.84
N GLU A 402 22.77 -2.84 17.70
CA GLU A 402 22.83 -1.40 17.96
C GLU A 402 23.11 -0.58 16.69
N ASP A 403 24.04 -1.05 15.84
CA ASP A 403 24.29 -0.43 14.53
C ASP A 403 23.07 -0.45 13.60
N LEU A 404 22.29 -1.55 13.62
CA LEU A 404 21.02 -1.62 12.88
C LEU A 404 20.03 -0.57 13.41
N LEU A 405 19.82 -0.48 14.72
CA LEU A 405 18.89 0.47 15.33
C LEU A 405 19.28 1.91 15.00
N ALA A 406 20.55 2.26 15.23
CA ALA A 406 21.08 3.59 14.97
C ALA A 406 20.93 4.01 13.50
N LYS A 407 21.20 3.10 12.55
CA LYS A 407 21.07 3.40 11.12
C LYS A 407 19.62 3.50 10.69
N THR A 408 18.79 2.53 11.05
CA THR A 408 17.42 2.42 10.54
C THR A 408 16.52 3.56 11.02
N ARG A 409 16.80 4.15 12.19
CA ARG A 409 16.05 5.31 12.72
C ARG A 409 16.00 6.51 11.75
N HIS A 410 16.99 6.66 10.88
CA HIS A 410 17.13 7.82 9.98
C HIS A 410 16.94 7.48 8.50
N GLN A 411 16.46 6.27 8.18
CA GLN A 411 16.47 5.76 6.82
C GLN A 411 15.08 5.58 6.24
N CYS A 412 14.99 5.80 4.93
CA CYS A 412 13.85 5.36 4.13
C CYS A 412 13.98 3.89 3.73
N VAL A 413 12.84 3.28 3.40
CA VAL A 413 12.73 1.84 3.17
C VAL A 413 13.64 1.35 2.04
N GLN A 414 13.87 2.14 0.98
CA GLN A 414 14.72 1.76 -0.14
C GLN A 414 16.20 1.76 0.30
N GLU A 415 16.64 2.78 1.04
CA GLU A 415 18.00 2.82 1.59
C GLU A 415 18.25 1.63 2.53
N THR A 416 17.32 1.39 3.46
CA THR A 416 17.40 0.25 4.38
C THR A 416 17.42 -1.08 3.60
N SER A 417 16.61 -1.22 2.55
CA SER A 417 16.65 -2.39 1.68
C SER A 417 18.04 -2.58 1.07
N PHE A 418 18.62 -1.56 0.44
CA PHE A 418 19.95 -1.67 -0.17
C PHE A 418 21.06 -1.98 0.85
N LYS A 419 20.98 -1.42 2.06
CA LYS A 419 22.01 -1.62 3.09
C LYS A 419 21.92 -2.98 3.78
N PHE A 420 20.70 -3.50 3.98
CA PHE A 420 20.46 -4.65 4.86
C PHE A 420 19.88 -5.89 4.17
N MET A 421 19.45 -5.82 2.90
CA MET A 421 18.82 -6.94 2.21
C MET A 421 19.58 -8.25 2.36
N PHE A 422 18.82 -9.33 2.58
CA PHE A 422 19.30 -10.70 2.68
C PHE A 422 20.25 -11.00 3.86
N ARG A 423 20.41 -10.07 4.81
CA ARG A 423 21.09 -10.36 6.08
C ARG A 423 20.21 -11.23 6.98
N HIS A 424 20.84 -11.99 7.88
CA HIS A 424 20.15 -12.81 8.88
C HIS A 424 20.04 -12.11 10.24
N LEU A 425 18.91 -12.31 10.92
CA LEU A 425 18.54 -11.72 12.20
C LEU A 425 19.37 -12.24 13.38
N ARG A 426 19.84 -13.49 13.31
CA ARG A 426 20.62 -14.16 14.38
C ARG A 426 21.81 -13.31 14.87
N GLY A 427 22.42 -12.51 13.99
CA GLY A 427 23.57 -11.68 14.31
C GLY A 427 23.25 -10.35 14.99
N TYR A 428 21.98 -9.98 15.13
CA TYR A 428 21.57 -8.71 15.75
C TYR A 428 21.25 -8.84 17.24
N PHE A 429 20.84 -10.03 17.68
CA PHE A 429 20.40 -10.28 19.04
C PHE A 429 21.38 -11.15 19.83
N THR A 430 21.41 -11.00 21.16
CA THR A 430 22.31 -11.76 22.05
C THR A 430 21.84 -13.21 22.30
N LYS A 431 20.59 -13.51 21.95
CA LYS A 431 19.97 -14.84 22.02
C LYS A 431 19.23 -15.15 20.72
N ASP A 432 18.84 -16.41 20.54
CA ASP A 432 17.98 -16.82 19.43
C ASP A 432 16.61 -16.13 19.50
N LEU A 433 16.14 -15.63 18.36
CA LEU A 433 14.93 -14.81 18.26
C LEU A 433 13.67 -15.55 18.71
N ASP A 434 13.56 -16.84 18.37
CA ASP A 434 12.44 -17.71 18.76
C ASP A 434 12.27 -17.84 20.27
N GLN A 435 13.38 -17.70 21.03
CA GLN A 435 13.35 -17.68 22.49
C GLN A 435 13.00 -16.28 22.99
N LEU A 436 13.62 -15.24 22.43
CA LEU A 436 13.43 -13.85 22.85
C LEU A 436 11.97 -13.42 22.79
N VAL A 437 11.26 -13.75 21.72
CA VAL A 437 9.85 -13.37 21.53
C VAL A 437 8.89 -14.00 22.55
N ARG A 438 9.35 -15.00 23.31
CA ARG A 438 8.58 -15.65 24.39
C ARG A 438 8.99 -15.16 25.78
N GLU A 439 10.04 -14.36 25.89
CA GLU A 439 10.54 -13.77 27.14
C GLU A 439 10.03 -12.32 27.27
N GLU A 440 9.93 -11.83 28.51
CA GLU A 440 9.65 -10.41 28.74
C GLU A 440 10.90 -9.55 28.44
N PRO A 441 10.72 -8.33 27.90
CA PRO A 441 9.44 -7.68 27.60
C PRO A 441 8.84 -8.01 26.21
N PHE A 442 9.59 -8.71 25.34
CA PHE A 442 9.18 -8.93 23.94
C PHE A 442 7.84 -9.65 23.82
N LYS A 443 7.58 -10.65 24.67
CA LYS A 443 6.30 -11.36 24.69
C LYS A 443 5.13 -10.38 24.79
N THR A 444 5.14 -9.48 25.77
CA THR A 444 4.08 -8.49 25.96
C THR A 444 4.04 -7.49 24.80
N LEU A 445 5.19 -7.02 24.32
CA LEU A 445 5.29 -6.07 23.21
C LEU A 445 4.69 -6.62 21.91
N PHE A 446 5.03 -7.85 21.54
CA PHE A 446 4.50 -8.53 20.35
C PHE A 446 3.01 -8.85 20.51
N GLU A 447 2.58 -9.32 21.68
CA GLU A 447 1.17 -9.65 21.94
C GLU A 447 0.27 -8.40 21.93
N ALA A 448 0.81 -7.22 22.25
CA ALA A 448 0.08 -5.95 22.14
C ALA A 448 -0.23 -5.54 20.69
N GLN A 449 0.55 -6.03 19.71
CA GLN A 449 0.37 -5.69 18.28
C GLN A 449 -0.59 -6.65 17.55
N ARG A 450 -1.04 -7.72 18.21
CA ARG A 450 -1.88 -8.75 17.58
C ARG A 450 -3.23 -8.17 17.15
N LEU A 451 -3.58 -8.38 15.88
CA LEU A 451 -4.91 -8.10 15.32
C LEU A 451 -5.81 -9.35 15.44
N GLY A 452 -7.12 -9.18 15.23
CA GLY A 452 -8.12 -10.24 15.29
C GLY A 452 -8.85 -10.35 16.63
N ARG A 453 -8.63 -9.40 17.55
CA ARG A 453 -9.21 -9.44 18.90
C ARG A 453 -10.54 -8.71 19.03
N HIS A 454 -10.82 -7.81 18.10
CA HIS A 454 -12.02 -7.00 18.13
C HIS A 454 -12.71 -7.07 16.78
N GLN A 455 -14.05 -7.09 16.81
CA GLN A 455 -14.86 -7.18 15.62
C GLN A 455 -14.86 -5.84 14.85
N PRO A 456 -14.51 -5.82 13.55
CA PRO A 456 -14.77 -4.67 12.70
C PRO A 456 -16.26 -4.34 12.61
N SER A 457 -16.60 -3.05 12.69
CA SER A 457 -18.00 -2.57 12.61
C SER A 457 -18.56 -2.51 11.18
N ALA A 458 -17.68 -2.50 10.17
CA ALA A 458 -18.00 -2.43 8.75
C ALA A 458 -17.45 -3.65 8.00
N PRO A 459 -17.92 -3.94 6.76
CA PRO A 459 -17.33 -4.99 5.94
C PRO A 459 -15.84 -4.78 5.70
N VAL A 460 -15.08 -5.87 5.62
CA VAL A 460 -13.64 -5.84 5.37
C VAL A 460 -13.28 -6.76 4.20
N LEU A 461 -12.49 -6.24 3.26
CA LEU A 461 -11.80 -7.02 2.24
C LEU A 461 -10.35 -7.25 2.70
N ILE A 462 -9.98 -8.52 2.90
CA ILE A 462 -8.59 -8.92 3.08
C ILE A 462 -8.09 -9.53 1.77
N VAL A 463 -6.97 -9.01 1.26
CA VAL A 463 -6.28 -9.58 0.08
C VAL A 463 -4.91 -10.04 0.52
N ASN A 464 -4.53 -11.28 0.26
CA ASN A 464 -3.17 -11.77 0.50
C ASN A 464 -2.72 -12.75 -0.59
N ASN A 465 -1.44 -12.69 -0.96
CA ASN A 465 -0.85 -13.71 -1.82
C ASN A 465 -0.63 -15.01 -1.06
N ARG A 466 -0.96 -16.17 -1.67
CA ARG A 466 -0.74 -17.50 -1.06
C ARG A 466 0.74 -17.77 -0.74
N TYR A 467 1.62 -17.23 -1.57
CA TYR A 467 3.08 -17.43 -1.51
C TYR A 467 3.81 -16.16 -1.09
N ASP A 468 3.14 -15.28 -0.35
CA ASP A 468 3.76 -14.07 0.19
C ASP A 468 4.99 -14.45 1.05
N PRO A 469 6.20 -13.97 0.69
CA PRO A 469 7.45 -14.36 1.34
C PRO A 469 7.83 -13.44 2.52
N LEU A 470 6.97 -12.48 2.87
CA LEU A 470 7.20 -11.51 3.94
C LEU A 470 6.03 -11.45 4.93
N VAL A 471 4.81 -11.33 4.43
CA VAL A 471 3.57 -11.35 5.22
C VAL A 471 2.79 -12.63 4.90
N PRO A 472 3.05 -13.72 5.65
CA PRO A 472 2.45 -15.04 5.41
C PRO A 472 0.94 -14.99 5.23
N TRP A 473 0.44 -15.67 4.20
CA TRP A 473 -1.00 -15.86 3.96
C TRP A 473 -1.73 -16.40 5.19
N THR A 474 -1.08 -17.28 5.95
CA THR A 474 -1.64 -17.97 7.12
C THR A 474 -2.12 -17.03 8.21
N GLN A 475 -1.34 -15.99 8.55
CA GLN A 475 -1.74 -15.02 9.57
C GLN A 475 -2.91 -14.15 9.10
N ALA A 476 -2.92 -13.72 7.83
CA ALA A 476 -4.01 -12.89 7.29
C ALA A 476 -5.30 -13.70 7.19
N SER A 477 -5.19 -14.96 6.78
CA SER A 477 -6.31 -15.91 6.75
C SER A 477 -6.84 -16.17 8.17
N GLN A 478 -5.94 -16.25 9.17
CA GLN A 478 -6.34 -16.39 10.57
C GLN A 478 -7.06 -15.14 11.09
N LEU A 479 -6.58 -13.93 10.77
CA LEU A 479 -7.26 -12.67 11.08
C LEU A 479 -8.70 -12.67 10.55
N GLY A 480 -8.88 -13.05 9.27
CA GLY A 480 -10.21 -13.16 8.68
C GLY A 480 -11.11 -14.16 9.41
N ARG A 481 -10.58 -15.33 9.80
CA ARG A 481 -11.32 -16.33 10.59
C ARG A 481 -11.70 -15.82 11.98
N ASP A 482 -10.79 -15.14 12.66
CA ASP A 482 -11.02 -14.60 14.01
C ASP A 482 -12.14 -13.54 13.99
N TRP A 483 -12.15 -12.67 12.97
CA TRP A 483 -13.23 -11.70 12.77
C TRP A 483 -14.55 -12.35 12.34
N CYS A 484 -14.52 -13.35 11.45
CA CYS A 484 -15.71 -14.12 11.10
C CYS A 484 -16.34 -14.80 12.33
N ALA A 485 -15.53 -15.34 13.24
CA ALA A 485 -16.00 -15.96 14.48
C ALA A 485 -16.66 -14.96 15.43
N GLN A 486 -16.31 -13.67 15.32
CA GLN A 486 -16.94 -12.57 16.05
C GLN A 486 -18.16 -11.99 15.33
N GLY A 487 -18.49 -12.47 14.12
CA GLY A 487 -19.65 -12.03 13.34
C GLY A 487 -19.39 -10.85 12.39
N ALA A 488 -18.13 -10.50 12.13
CA ALA A 488 -17.79 -9.49 11.12
C ALA A 488 -18.03 -10.01 9.69
N GLN A 489 -18.32 -9.07 8.77
CA GLN A 489 -18.46 -9.38 7.35
C GLN A 489 -17.10 -9.31 6.67
N VAL A 490 -16.45 -10.47 6.50
CA VAL A 490 -15.14 -10.57 5.87
C VAL A 490 -15.26 -11.21 4.49
N GLU A 491 -14.71 -10.51 3.49
CA GLU A 491 -14.38 -11.07 2.19
C GLU A 491 -12.87 -11.29 2.14
N PHE A 492 -12.44 -12.54 2.01
CA PHE A 492 -11.05 -12.89 1.88
C PHE A 492 -10.74 -13.32 0.44
N TRP A 493 -9.80 -12.63 -0.19
CA TRP A 493 -9.30 -12.95 -1.51
C TRP A 493 -7.87 -13.46 -1.43
N THR A 494 -7.68 -14.70 -1.90
CA THR A 494 -6.33 -15.26 -2.06
C THR A 494 -5.83 -15.00 -3.46
N ASN A 495 -4.74 -14.25 -3.58
CA ASN A 495 -4.00 -14.16 -4.82
C ASN A 495 -3.16 -15.43 -5.01
N GLU A 496 -3.43 -16.15 -6.10
CA GLU A 496 -2.79 -17.43 -6.45
C GLU A 496 -1.62 -17.25 -7.44
N GLU A 497 -1.06 -16.05 -7.56
CA GLU A 497 0.13 -15.81 -8.38
C GLU A 497 1.27 -16.73 -7.89
N PRO A 498 1.91 -17.49 -8.80
CA PRO A 498 2.93 -18.46 -8.42
C PRO A 498 4.14 -17.79 -7.74
N PRO A 499 4.86 -18.52 -6.88
CA PRO A 499 6.07 -17.99 -6.24
C PRO A 499 7.10 -17.59 -7.29
N PHE A 500 7.60 -16.36 -7.20
CA PHE A 500 8.59 -15.77 -8.09
C PHE A 500 9.55 -14.88 -7.29
N LEU A 501 10.86 -15.19 -7.34
CA LEU A 501 11.91 -14.44 -6.64
C LEU A 501 11.59 -14.18 -5.15
N ASN A 502 11.15 -15.23 -4.43
CA ASN A 502 10.54 -15.14 -3.10
C ASN A 502 11.29 -14.24 -2.10
N LYS A 503 12.61 -14.38 -1.91
CA LYS A 503 13.33 -13.55 -0.93
C LYS A 503 13.42 -12.06 -1.30
N ALA A 504 13.16 -11.70 -2.55
CA ALA A 504 13.06 -10.31 -3.02
C ALA A 504 11.65 -9.70 -2.82
N SER A 505 10.74 -10.40 -2.13
CA SER A 505 9.39 -9.90 -1.82
C SER A 505 8.55 -9.51 -3.04
N VAL A 506 8.80 -10.14 -4.20
CA VAL A 506 8.08 -9.81 -5.43
C VAL A 506 6.61 -10.17 -5.32
N ASN A 507 6.25 -11.38 -4.85
CA ASN A 507 4.84 -11.75 -4.66
C ASN A 507 4.11 -10.83 -3.65
N HIS A 508 4.82 -10.34 -2.64
CA HIS A 508 4.29 -9.36 -1.69
C HIS A 508 4.00 -8.03 -2.39
N ALA A 509 5.01 -7.45 -3.07
CA ALA A 509 4.89 -6.14 -3.71
C ALA A 509 3.99 -6.15 -4.95
N LEU A 510 4.00 -7.22 -5.73
CA LEU A 510 3.28 -7.29 -7.00
C LEU A 510 1.77 -7.46 -6.79
N THR A 511 1.37 -8.16 -5.74
CA THR A 511 -0.05 -8.35 -5.40
C THR A 511 -0.74 -7.02 -5.13
N PHE A 512 -0.04 -6.02 -4.57
CA PHE A 512 -0.53 -4.64 -4.43
C PHE A 512 -1.05 -4.07 -5.76
N TRP A 513 -0.29 -4.25 -6.84
CA TRP A 513 -0.64 -3.74 -8.17
C TRP A 513 -1.64 -4.61 -8.92
N VAL A 514 -1.55 -5.92 -8.75
CA VAL A 514 -2.40 -6.90 -9.45
C VAL A 514 -3.83 -6.85 -8.92
N ASP A 515 -4.01 -6.83 -7.60
CA ASP A 515 -5.33 -6.80 -6.96
C ASP A 515 -5.77 -5.41 -6.49
N GLY A 516 -4.94 -4.39 -6.66
CA GLY A 516 -5.30 -3.02 -6.33
C GLY A 516 -6.58 -2.54 -7.03
N GLU A 517 -6.75 -2.84 -8.32
CA GLU A 517 -7.99 -2.49 -9.05
C GLU A 517 -9.23 -3.19 -8.47
N ARG A 518 -9.09 -4.46 -8.07
CA ARG A 518 -10.16 -5.23 -7.41
C ARG A 518 -10.54 -4.57 -6.09
N ALA A 519 -9.55 -4.21 -5.28
CA ALA A 519 -9.77 -3.54 -4.01
C ALA A 519 -10.44 -2.17 -4.21
N LEU A 520 -10.00 -1.39 -5.21
CA LEU A 520 -10.61 -0.12 -5.58
C LEU A 520 -12.09 -0.27 -5.94
N GLN A 521 -12.42 -1.26 -6.78
CA GLN A 521 -13.80 -1.52 -7.14
C GLN A 521 -14.63 -1.96 -5.93
N TRP A 522 -14.08 -2.84 -5.09
CA TRP A 522 -14.77 -3.32 -3.89
C TRP A 522 -15.10 -2.17 -2.92
N VAL A 523 -14.17 -1.23 -2.73
CA VAL A 523 -14.39 -0.03 -1.90
C VAL A 523 -15.41 0.90 -2.57
N ALA A 524 -15.30 1.12 -3.89
CA ALA A 524 -16.28 1.91 -4.65
C ALA A 524 -17.71 1.37 -4.50
N ASP A 525 -17.87 0.04 -4.48
CA ASP A 525 -19.15 -0.63 -4.30
C ASP A 525 -19.77 -0.32 -2.93
N ARG A 526 -18.94 -0.26 -1.87
CA ARG A 526 -19.39 0.14 -0.51
C ARG A 526 -19.91 1.58 -0.47
N PHE A 527 -19.20 2.52 -1.11
CA PHE A 527 -19.68 3.91 -1.21
C PHE A 527 -20.97 4.04 -2.01
N ASN A 528 -21.22 3.15 -2.98
CA ASN A 528 -22.47 3.10 -3.73
C ASN A 528 -23.58 2.30 -3.02
N GLY A 529 -23.37 1.87 -1.76
CA GLY A 529 -24.35 1.13 -0.97
C GLY A 529 -24.60 -0.30 -1.46
N LEU A 530 -23.71 -0.86 -2.28
CA LEU A 530 -23.82 -2.25 -2.70
C LEU A 530 -23.40 -3.17 -1.55
N PRO A 531 -24.15 -4.24 -1.27
CA PRO A 531 -23.86 -5.16 -0.17
C PRO A 531 -22.54 -5.90 -0.39
N ALA A 532 -21.79 -6.13 0.69
CA ALA A 532 -20.62 -7.00 0.67
C ALA A 532 -21.02 -8.48 0.47
N ALA A 533 -20.10 -9.27 -0.07
CA ALA A 533 -20.28 -10.71 -0.28
C ALA A 533 -19.30 -11.50 0.62
N PRO A 534 -19.50 -11.50 1.96
CA PRO A 534 -18.58 -12.18 2.85
C PRO A 534 -18.53 -13.68 2.55
N ASN A 535 -17.33 -14.25 2.61
CA ASN A 535 -17.06 -15.66 2.32
C ASN A 535 -16.50 -16.40 3.55
N CYS A 536 -16.88 -15.96 4.75
CA CYS A 536 -16.57 -16.63 6.01
C CYS A 536 -16.86 -18.13 5.93
N GLY A 537 -15.88 -18.94 6.34
CA GLY A 537 -15.94 -20.41 6.29
C GLY A 537 -15.53 -21.03 4.95
N GLN A 538 -15.12 -20.24 3.95
CA GLN A 538 -14.65 -20.72 2.64
C GLN A 538 -13.13 -20.60 2.43
N PHE A 539 -12.40 -19.97 3.35
CA PHE A 539 -10.96 -19.68 3.23
C PHE A 539 -10.13 -20.08 4.46
#